data_AF-A0A832GYY8-F1
#
_entry.id   AF-A0A832GYY8-F1
#
_cell.length_a   1.000
_cell.length_b   1.000
_cell.length_c   1.000
_cell.angle_alpha   90.00
_cell.angle_beta   90.00
_cell.angle_gamma   90.00
#
_symmetry.space_group_name_H-M   'P 1'
#
loop_
_entity.id
_entity.type
_entity.pdbx_description
1 polymer ?
#
loop_
_entity_poly.entity_id
_entity_poly.type
_entity_poly.pdbx_seq_one_letter_code
_entity_poly.pdbx_strand_id
1 'polypeptide(L)'
;MVRELSEEGCTVFHFPPGREPKVGKLVSGSVCLILAKPAPGAPRSEWIFVGEFTVKSVRLVKGEEFHTYAGRAAKSEVPFPQPGEASWVIEFENLMRYEKPVKLSECCDVKTSASREPLCKWAIVGFTLVRAEDAPSFVEAIRGKAGVEGRPSHEELVGELVELGGVLNFFVRREERTPDGAYLIDVTWREVEGPQAAEGF
;
A
#
# COMPACT_ATOMS: atom_id res chain seq x y z
N MET A 1 -11.52 -3.65 14.00
CA MET A 1 -11.48 -4.61 12.88
C MET A 1 -10.37 -4.33 11.84
N VAL A 2 -9.25 -3.67 12.19
CA VAL A 2 -8.08 -3.58 11.29
C VAL A 2 -6.76 -3.48 12.09
N ARG A 3 -6.62 -4.22 13.19
CA ARG A 3 -5.36 -4.24 13.94
C ARG A 3 -4.32 -5.20 13.34
N GLU A 4 -4.73 -6.10 12.43
CA GLU A 4 -3.93 -7.28 12.09
C GLU A 4 -3.85 -7.56 10.57
N LEU A 5 -3.94 -6.52 9.72
CA LEU A 5 -3.43 -6.66 8.35
C LEU A 5 -1.89 -6.74 8.33
N SER A 6 -1.21 -6.53 9.47
CA SER A 6 0.25 -6.42 9.58
C SER A 6 0.99 -7.74 9.83
N GLU A 7 0.39 -8.89 9.55
CA GLU A 7 1.11 -10.16 9.63
C GLU A 7 1.78 -10.48 8.28
N GLU A 8 3.07 -10.79 8.33
CA GLU A 8 3.84 -11.23 7.17
C GLU A 8 3.13 -12.42 6.51
N GLY A 9 2.84 -12.32 5.21
CA GLY A 9 2.19 -13.37 4.42
C GLY A 9 0.68 -13.20 4.18
N CYS A 10 0.03 -12.19 4.77
CA CYS A 10 -1.35 -11.87 4.44
C CYS A 10 -1.46 -11.27 3.03
N THR A 11 -2.29 -11.89 2.17
CA THR A 11 -2.54 -11.43 0.78
C THR A 11 -4.01 -11.50 0.40
N VAL A 12 -4.90 -11.75 1.36
CA VAL A 12 -6.33 -11.95 1.15
C VAL A 12 -7.11 -11.15 2.18
N PHE A 13 -8.03 -10.31 1.72
CA PHE A 13 -9.05 -9.68 2.56
C PHE A 13 -10.42 -10.25 2.19
N HIS A 14 -11.21 -10.65 3.18
CA HIS A 14 -12.57 -11.17 2.93
C HIS A 14 -13.63 -10.35 3.67
N PHE A 15 -14.84 -10.37 3.12
CA PHE A 15 -16.00 -9.71 3.70
C PHE A 15 -16.87 -10.71 4.48
N PRO A 16 -17.82 -10.24 5.30
CA PRO A 16 -18.77 -11.15 5.94
C PRO A 16 -19.58 -11.92 4.89
N PRO A 17 -19.82 -13.23 5.10
CA PRO A 17 -20.61 -14.04 4.18
C PRO A 17 -22.00 -13.43 3.93
N GLY A 18 -22.51 -13.59 2.72
CA GLY A 18 -23.82 -13.06 2.31
C GLY A 18 -23.91 -11.54 2.21
N ARG A 19 -22.80 -10.81 2.38
CA ARG A 19 -22.74 -9.36 2.11
C ARG A 19 -22.40 -9.10 0.65
N GLU A 20 -22.93 -7.99 0.13
CA GLU A 20 -22.62 -7.46 -1.20
C GLU A 20 -21.86 -6.13 -1.11
N PRO A 21 -20.60 -6.14 -0.62
CA PRO A 21 -19.75 -4.98 -0.75
C PRO A 21 -19.58 -4.71 -2.26
N LYS A 22 -19.63 -3.43 -2.68
CA LYS A 22 -19.55 -3.03 -4.10
C LYS A 22 -18.14 -3.19 -4.70
N VAL A 23 -17.42 -4.23 -4.29
CA VAL A 23 -16.01 -4.53 -4.62
C VAL A 23 -15.83 -5.17 -5.99
N GLY A 24 -16.88 -5.73 -6.58
CA GLY A 24 -16.83 -6.26 -7.96
C GLY A 24 -16.51 -5.20 -9.03
N LYS A 25 -16.45 -3.92 -8.66
CA LYS A 25 -16.02 -2.81 -9.52
C LYS A 25 -14.50 -2.55 -9.48
N LEU A 26 -13.80 -3.17 -8.54
CA LEU A 26 -12.35 -3.07 -8.44
C LEU A 26 -11.70 -3.93 -9.53
N VAL A 27 -10.64 -3.40 -10.12
CA VAL A 27 -9.81 -4.09 -11.12
C VAL A 27 -8.40 -4.29 -10.57
N SER A 28 -7.62 -5.17 -11.20
CA SER A 28 -6.19 -5.30 -10.89
C SER A 28 -5.49 -3.94 -10.99
N GLY A 29 -4.65 -3.62 -9.99
CA GLY A 29 -3.99 -2.33 -9.86
C GLY A 29 -4.78 -1.27 -9.07
N SER A 30 -6.05 -1.53 -8.71
CA SER A 30 -6.81 -0.59 -7.86
C SER A 30 -6.16 -0.45 -6.47
N VAL A 31 -6.08 0.75 -5.93
CA VAL A 31 -5.56 0.98 -4.58
C VAL A 31 -6.71 0.97 -3.57
N CYS A 32 -6.55 0.22 -2.48
CA CYS A 32 -7.48 0.22 -1.37
C CYS A 32 -6.83 0.84 -0.13
N LEU A 33 -7.42 1.92 0.36
CA LEU A 33 -7.03 2.56 1.62
C LEU A 33 -7.66 1.83 2.81
N ILE A 34 -6.87 1.61 3.85
CA ILE A 34 -7.28 0.85 5.03
C ILE A 34 -7.70 1.81 6.15
N LEU A 35 -9.01 1.92 6.41
CA LEU A 35 -9.57 2.73 7.48
C LEU A 35 -9.91 1.87 8.71
N ALA A 36 -9.20 2.09 9.81
CA ALA A 36 -9.32 1.34 11.05
C ALA A 36 -10.15 2.09 12.10
N LYS A 37 -10.99 1.34 12.83
CA LYS A 37 -11.57 1.81 14.10
C LYS A 37 -10.58 1.48 15.23
N PRO A 38 -10.10 2.46 16.01
CA PRO A 38 -9.06 2.21 17.01
C PRO A 38 -9.55 1.34 18.18
N ALA A 39 -10.84 1.46 18.51
CA ALA A 39 -11.54 0.68 19.52
C ALA A 39 -13.02 0.44 19.12
N PRO A 40 -13.67 -0.60 19.67
CA PRO A 40 -15.13 -0.76 19.58
C PRO A 40 -15.85 0.49 20.12
N GLY A 41 -16.87 0.98 19.40
CA GLY A 41 -17.62 2.18 19.80
C GLY A 41 -16.90 3.52 19.60
N ALA A 42 -15.64 3.52 19.16
CA ALA A 42 -14.89 4.76 18.92
C ALA A 42 -15.62 5.68 17.91
N PRO A 43 -15.73 6.99 18.21
CA PRO A 43 -16.38 7.94 17.32
C PRO A 43 -15.65 8.01 15.98
N ARG A 44 -16.38 8.35 14.91
CA ARG A 44 -15.82 8.39 13.55
C ARG A 44 -14.63 9.34 13.40
N SER A 45 -14.60 10.42 14.17
CA SER A 45 -13.50 11.38 14.20
C SER A 45 -12.16 10.76 14.62
N GLU A 46 -12.19 9.62 15.30
CA GLU A 46 -11.00 8.89 15.76
C GLU A 46 -10.60 7.73 14.83
N TRP A 47 -11.37 7.46 13.78
CA TRP A 47 -10.98 6.43 12.82
C TRP A 47 -9.71 6.88 12.08
N ILE A 48 -8.80 5.95 11.81
CA ILE A 48 -7.48 6.26 11.26
C ILE A 48 -7.21 5.46 9.99
N PHE A 49 -6.69 6.12 8.96
CA PHE A 49 -6.07 5.43 7.83
C PHE A 49 -4.72 4.91 8.29
N VAL A 50 -4.51 3.60 8.17
CA VAL A 50 -3.31 2.91 8.69
C VAL A 50 -2.37 2.42 7.59
N GLY A 51 -2.80 2.49 6.33
CA GLY A 51 -2.06 1.97 5.21
C GLY A 51 -2.94 1.76 3.99
N GLU A 52 -2.38 1.06 3.02
CA GLU A 52 -3.01 0.76 1.74
C GLU A 52 -2.47 -0.55 1.15
N PHE A 53 -3.18 -1.11 0.17
CA PHE A 53 -2.69 -2.22 -0.65
C PHE A 53 -3.18 -2.08 -2.08
N THR A 54 -2.54 -2.81 -2.99
CA THR A 54 -2.91 -2.90 -4.40
C THR A 54 -3.72 -4.17 -4.66
N VAL A 55 -4.88 -4.02 -5.28
CA VAL A 55 -5.75 -5.13 -5.66
C VAL A 55 -5.09 -5.94 -6.77
N LYS A 56 -4.98 -7.26 -6.56
CA LYS A 56 -4.56 -8.23 -7.57
C LYS A 56 -5.77 -8.88 -8.25
N SER A 57 -6.76 -9.31 -7.47
CA SER A 57 -8.03 -9.82 -8.01
C SER A 57 -9.17 -9.73 -7.00
N VAL A 58 -10.41 -9.72 -7.49
CA VAL A 58 -11.63 -9.74 -6.66
C VAL A 58 -12.53 -10.87 -7.13
N ARG A 59 -13.00 -11.70 -6.19
CA ARG A 59 -13.80 -12.90 -6.47
C ARG A 59 -14.89 -13.09 -5.43
N LEU A 60 -16.02 -13.66 -5.85
CA LEU A 60 -17.00 -14.24 -4.95
C LEU A 60 -16.63 -15.72 -4.76
N VAL A 61 -16.25 -16.09 -3.54
CA VAL A 61 -15.72 -17.43 -3.20
C VAL A 61 -16.73 -18.14 -2.32
N LYS A 62 -17.05 -19.39 -2.65
CA LYS A 62 -17.94 -20.22 -1.83
C LYS A 62 -17.19 -20.81 -0.63
N GLY A 63 -17.92 -21.12 0.44
CA GLY A 63 -17.35 -21.69 1.67
C GLY A 63 -16.51 -22.95 1.43
N GLU A 64 -16.89 -23.79 0.47
CA GLU A 64 -16.16 -25.01 0.12
C GLU A 64 -14.77 -24.72 -0.44
N GLU A 65 -14.59 -23.59 -1.13
CA GLU A 65 -13.33 -23.19 -1.77
C GLU A 65 -12.47 -22.29 -0.86
N PHE A 66 -13.08 -21.70 0.17
CA PHE A 66 -12.46 -20.67 1.01
C PHE A 66 -11.25 -21.19 1.80
N HIS A 67 -11.16 -22.49 2.08
CA HIS A 67 -10.03 -23.09 2.79
C HIS A 67 -8.68 -22.81 2.11
N THR A 68 -8.66 -22.64 0.77
CA THR A 68 -7.47 -22.27 0.00
C THR A 68 -6.97 -20.83 0.26
N TYR A 69 -7.84 -19.98 0.81
CA TYR A 69 -7.54 -18.58 1.15
C TYR A 69 -7.28 -18.39 2.65
N ALA A 70 -7.81 -19.28 3.51
CA ALA A 70 -7.78 -19.14 4.97
C ALA A 70 -6.38 -18.87 5.54
N GLY A 71 -5.35 -19.55 5.03
CA GLY A 71 -3.95 -19.35 5.47
C GLY A 71 -3.32 -18.01 5.06
N ARG A 72 -3.91 -17.31 4.09
CA ARG A 72 -3.46 -15.99 3.59
C ARG A 72 -4.40 -14.85 3.99
N ALA A 73 -5.52 -15.18 4.64
CA ALA A 73 -6.57 -14.24 4.99
C ALA A 73 -6.14 -13.32 6.14
N ALA A 74 -6.48 -12.05 6.01
CA ALA A 74 -6.29 -11.06 7.06
C ALA A 74 -7.08 -11.47 8.30
N LYS A 75 -6.42 -11.48 9.46
CA LYS A 75 -7.11 -11.76 10.71
C LYS A 75 -8.16 -10.70 10.99
N SER A 76 -9.36 -11.19 11.26
CA SER A 76 -10.54 -10.36 11.46
C SER A 76 -11.55 -11.10 12.33
N GLU A 77 -12.43 -10.36 13.00
CA GLU A 77 -13.58 -10.92 13.73
C GLU A 77 -14.67 -11.42 12.78
N VAL A 78 -14.51 -11.21 11.47
CA VAL A 78 -15.44 -11.70 10.47
C VAL A 78 -15.32 -13.23 10.36
N PRO A 79 -16.41 -14.00 10.51
CA PRO A 79 -16.37 -15.43 10.33
C PRO A 79 -16.07 -15.80 8.86
N PHE A 80 -15.36 -16.90 8.66
CA PHE A 80 -15.20 -17.49 7.33
C PHE A 80 -16.53 -18.05 6.83
N PRO A 81 -16.78 -18.04 5.51
CA PRO A 81 -18.00 -18.61 4.94
C PRO A 81 -18.11 -20.11 5.22
N GLN A 82 -19.29 -20.53 5.67
CA GLN A 82 -19.63 -21.96 5.84
C GLN A 82 -19.99 -22.59 4.48
N PRO A 83 -20.04 -23.94 4.37
CA PRO A 83 -20.56 -24.61 3.18
C PRO A 83 -21.96 -24.08 2.80
N GLY A 84 -22.16 -23.79 1.51
CA GLY A 84 -23.37 -23.15 0.98
C GLY A 84 -23.39 -21.61 1.08
N GLU A 85 -22.49 -20.99 1.86
CA GLU A 85 -22.34 -19.54 1.89
C GLU A 85 -21.30 -19.07 0.86
N ALA A 86 -21.32 -17.76 0.56
CA ALA A 86 -20.31 -17.13 -0.26
C ALA A 86 -19.84 -15.82 0.36
N SER A 87 -18.56 -15.51 0.16
CA SER A 87 -17.93 -14.27 0.60
C SER A 87 -17.13 -13.65 -0.52
N TRP A 88 -17.17 -12.32 -0.59
CA TRP A 88 -16.26 -11.58 -1.46
C TRP A 88 -14.86 -11.60 -0.88
N VAL A 89 -13.89 -11.89 -1.75
CA VAL A 89 -12.47 -11.95 -1.46
C VAL A 89 -11.74 -10.95 -2.37
N ILE A 90 -10.84 -10.19 -1.78
CA ILE A 90 -9.85 -9.37 -2.47
C ILE A 90 -8.49 -10.02 -2.23
N GLU A 91 -7.87 -10.50 -3.30
CA GLU A 91 -6.44 -10.80 -3.28
C GLU A 91 -5.67 -9.52 -3.54
N PHE A 92 -4.63 -9.26 -2.76
CA PHE A 92 -3.86 -8.03 -2.83
C PHE A 92 -2.35 -8.26 -2.74
N GLU A 93 -1.61 -7.23 -3.10
CA GLU A 93 -0.16 -7.11 -3.02
C GLU A 93 0.24 -5.70 -2.58
N ASN A 94 1.55 -5.45 -2.41
CA ASN A 94 2.10 -4.14 -2.05
C ASN A 94 1.42 -3.51 -0.81
N LEU A 95 1.16 -4.33 0.21
CA LEU A 95 0.64 -3.84 1.47
C LEU A 95 1.65 -2.89 2.10
N MET A 96 1.26 -1.63 2.23
CA MET A 96 2.05 -0.57 2.84
C MET A 96 1.36 -0.10 4.11
N ARG A 97 2.11 -0.02 5.21
CA ARG A 97 1.67 0.63 6.43
C ARG A 97 2.14 2.08 6.44
N TYR A 98 1.26 2.99 6.84
CA TYR A 98 1.65 4.38 7.04
C TYR A 98 2.41 4.54 8.36
N GLU A 99 3.61 5.10 8.29
CA GLU A 99 4.40 5.45 9.47
C GLU A 99 3.67 6.45 10.36
N LYS A 100 2.97 7.40 9.72
CA LYS A 100 2.07 8.36 10.34
C LYS A 100 0.61 8.05 9.95
N PRO A 101 -0.13 7.27 10.74
CA PRO A 101 -1.56 7.06 10.50
C PRO A 101 -2.33 8.37 10.47
N VAL A 102 -3.29 8.50 9.54
CA VAL A 102 -4.03 9.75 9.30
C VAL A 102 -5.41 9.66 9.91
N LYS A 103 -5.77 10.56 10.83
CA LYS A 103 -7.13 10.58 11.37
C LYS A 103 -8.13 11.03 10.31
N LEU A 104 -9.30 10.39 10.28
CA LEU A 104 -10.39 10.75 9.39
C LEU A 104 -10.84 12.21 9.59
N SER A 105 -10.73 12.74 10.82
CA SER A 105 -10.99 14.14 11.16
C SER A 105 -10.01 15.14 10.52
N GLU A 106 -8.82 14.70 10.11
CA GLU A 106 -7.82 15.52 9.42
C GLU A 106 -8.05 15.61 7.91
N CYS A 107 -9.04 14.88 7.38
CA CYS A 107 -9.38 14.82 5.96
C CYS A 107 -10.61 15.66 5.61
N CYS A 108 -10.79 16.83 6.24
CA CYS A 108 -11.90 17.73 5.94
C CYS A 108 -11.69 18.61 4.69
N ASP A 109 -10.48 18.61 4.15
CA ASP A 109 -10.05 19.19 2.88
C ASP A 109 -10.15 18.19 1.71
N VAL A 110 -10.19 16.89 2.00
CA VAL A 110 -10.29 15.84 0.97
C VAL A 110 -11.73 15.70 0.50
N LYS A 111 -11.96 15.83 -0.80
CA LYS A 111 -13.28 15.74 -1.43
C LYS A 111 -13.18 15.17 -2.83
N THR A 112 -14.19 14.40 -3.23
CA THR A 112 -14.33 13.91 -4.60
C THR A 112 -15.27 14.79 -5.41
N SER A 113 -15.13 14.80 -6.73
CA SER A 113 -15.98 15.57 -7.64
C SER A 113 -17.48 15.26 -7.46
N ALA A 114 -17.80 14.01 -7.14
CA ALA A 114 -19.17 13.54 -6.95
C ALA A 114 -19.75 13.80 -5.55
N SER A 115 -18.93 14.19 -4.56
CA SER A 115 -19.41 14.37 -3.19
C SER A 115 -19.86 15.81 -2.92
N ARG A 116 -20.88 15.98 -2.08
CA ARG A 116 -21.26 17.29 -1.54
C ARG A 116 -20.41 17.67 -0.33
N GLU A 117 -20.14 16.70 0.54
CA GLU A 117 -19.39 16.87 1.79
C GLU A 117 -17.94 16.39 1.68
N PRO A 118 -17.02 16.90 2.51
CA PRO A 118 -15.66 16.37 2.60
C PRO A 118 -15.61 15.00 3.27
N LEU A 119 -14.51 14.26 3.07
CA LEU A 119 -14.32 12.89 3.52
C LEU A 119 -14.57 12.71 5.02
N CYS A 120 -14.14 13.68 5.85
CA CYS A 120 -14.33 13.63 7.30
C CYS A 120 -15.81 13.52 7.74
N LYS A 121 -16.76 13.88 6.87
CA LYS A 121 -18.21 13.81 7.12
C LYS A 121 -18.92 12.68 6.37
N TRP A 122 -18.22 11.89 5.57
CA TRP A 122 -18.85 10.82 4.80
C TRP A 122 -19.44 9.75 5.70
N ALA A 123 -20.54 9.11 5.28
CA ALA A 123 -21.09 7.93 5.94
C ALA A 123 -20.44 6.65 5.40
N ILE A 124 -19.21 6.35 5.86
CA ILE A 124 -18.46 5.14 5.51
C ILE A 124 -18.97 3.97 6.36
N VAL A 125 -19.49 2.92 5.71
CA VAL A 125 -19.95 1.69 6.35
C VAL A 125 -19.33 0.50 5.61
N GLY A 126 -18.30 -0.11 6.20
CA GLY A 126 -17.56 -1.21 5.56
C GLY A 126 -16.69 -0.70 4.41
N PHE A 127 -17.15 -0.88 3.17
CA PHE A 127 -16.42 -0.53 1.95
C PHE A 127 -17.02 0.71 1.28
N THR A 128 -16.18 1.62 0.81
CA THR A 128 -16.59 2.80 0.04
C THR A 128 -15.77 2.87 -1.24
N LEU A 129 -16.46 2.91 -2.38
CA LEU A 129 -15.83 3.04 -3.69
C LEU A 129 -15.66 4.52 -4.03
N VAL A 130 -14.42 4.93 -4.26
CA VAL A 130 -14.08 6.20 -4.91
C VAL A 130 -14.07 5.97 -6.42
N ARG A 131 -14.60 6.93 -7.20
CA ARG A 131 -14.66 6.79 -8.66
C ARG A 131 -13.27 6.89 -9.27
N ALA A 132 -13.07 6.26 -10.42
CA ALA A 132 -11.76 6.17 -11.07
C ALA A 132 -11.16 7.55 -11.39
N GLU A 133 -12.01 8.52 -11.77
CA GLU A 133 -11.61 9.89 -12.07
C GLU A 133 -11.06 10.65 -10.84
N ASP A 134 -11.59 10.36 -9.64
CA ASP A 134 -11.17 11.01 -8.40
C ASP A 134 -10.06 10.23 -7.67
N ALA A 135 -9.90 8.94 -7.99
CA ALA A 135 -9.06 8.03 -7.23
C ALA A 135 -7.59 8.47 -7.10
N PRO A 136 -6.90 8.93 -8.18
CA PRO A 136 -5.50 9.35 -8.06
C PRO A 136 -5.32 10.51 -7.07
N SER A 137 -6.09 11.58 -7.22
CA SER A 137 -6.00 12.75 -6.33
C SER A 137 -6.44 12.43 -4.89
N PHE A 138 -7.43 11.55 -4.74
CA PHE A 138 -7.90 11.12 -3.43
C PHE A 138 -6.83 10.32 -2.67
N VAL A 139 -6.16 9.38 -3.33
CA VAL A 139 -5.08 8.59 -2.74
C VAL A 139 -3.89 9.47 -2.38
N GLU A 140 -3.45 10.34 -3.29
CA GLU A 140 -2.34 11.28 -3.04
C GLU A 140 -2.63 12.20 -1.86
N ALA A 141 -3.85 12.72 -1.72
CA ALA A 141 -4.21 13.57 -0.59
C ALA A 141 -4.10 12.84 0.78
N ILE A 142 -4.38 11.54 0.83
CA ILE A 142 -4.19 10.74 2.04
C ILE A 142 -2.71 10.41 2.26
N ARG A 143 -1.97 10.06 1.20
CA ARG A 143 -0.53 9.80 1.24
C ARG A 143 0.27 11.02 1.72
N GLY A 144 -0.03 12.22 1.22
CA GLY A 144 0.61 13.46 1.68
C GLY A 144 0.40 13.71 3.17
N LYS A 145 -0.81 13.50 3.69
CA LYS A 145 -1.09 13.59 5.14
C LYS A 145 -0.36 12.53 5.95
N ALA A 146 -0.22 11.34 5.37
CA ALA A 146 0.50 10.21 5.95
C ALA A 146 2.03 10.37 5.90
N GLY A 147 2.55 11.43 5.27
CA GLY A 147 3.98 11.61 5.06
C GLY A 147 4.58 10.57 4.11
N VAL A 148 3.76 10.00 3.22
CA VAL A 148 4.19 9.07 2.16
C VAL A 148 4.70 9.83 0.92
N GLU A 149 4.55 11.15 0.90
CA GLU A 149 5.18 12.02 -0.11
C GLU A 149 6.69 11.77 -0.17
N GLY A 150 7.17 11.41 -1.35
CA GLY A 150 8.60 11.38 -1.65
C GLY A 150 9.36 10.21 -1.02
N ARG A 151 8.85 8.97 -1.11
CA ARG A 151 9.79 7.83 -1.14
C ARG A 151 10.35 7.76 -2.57
N PRO A 152 11.55 8.30 -2.84
CA PRO A 152 12.16 8.20 -4.14
C PRO A 152 12.20 6.72 -4.57
N SER A 153 11.85 6.48 -5.83
CA SER A 153 12.12 5.21 -6.49
C SER A 153 13.59 4.87 -6.37
N HIS A 154 13.93 3.59 -6.58
CA HIS A 154 15.32 3.17 -6.57
C HIS A 154 16.20 4.02 -7.51
N GLU A 155 15.70 4.35 -8.71
CA GLU A 155 16.42 5.20 -9.67
C GLU A 155 16.55 6.65 -9.19
N GLU A 156 15.52 7.21 -8.55
CA GLU A 156 15.58 8.55 -7.95
C GLU A 156 16.61 8.59 -6.81
N LEU A 157 16.65 7.57 -5.94
CA LEU A 157 17.67 7.43 -4.89
C LEU A 157 19.08 7.33 -5.46
N VAL A 158 19.27 6.50 -6.49
CA VAL A 158 20.56 6.36 -7.17
C VAL A 158 20.97 7.69 -7.80
N GLY A 159 20.04 8.40 -8.44
CA GLY A 159 20.27 9.74 -9.00
C GLY A 159 20.70 10.76 -7.94
N GLU A 160 19.99 10.84 -6.81
CA GLU A 160 20.31 11.75 -5.71
C GLU A 160 21.68 11.44 -5.08
N LEU A 161 22.01 10.17 -4.91
CA LEU A 161 23.33 9.76 -4.41
C LEU A 161 24.44 10.11 -5.40
N VAL A 162 24.18 10.05 -6.70
CA VAL A 162 25.17 10.47 -7.70
C VAL A 162 25.40 11.96 -7.67
N GLU A 163 24.31 12.74 -7.62
CA GLU A 163 24.37 14.20 -7.54
C GLU A 163 25.11 14.67 -6.28
N LEU A 164 24.76 14.09 -5.12
CA LEU A 164 25.37 14.46 -3.84
C LEU A 164 26.88 14.17 -3.82
N GLY A 165 27.32 13.03 -4.36
CA GLY A 165 28.75 12.71 -4.47
C GLY A 165 29.50 13.70 -5.35
N GLY A 166 28.89 14.13 -6.46
CA GLY A 166 29.45 15.16 -7.35
C GLY A 166 29.54 16.54 -6.68
N VAL A 167 28.50 16.95 -5.96
CA VAL A 167 28.49 18.21 -5.18
C VAL A 167 29.58 18.23 -4.11
N LEU A 168 29.83 17.07 -3.48
CA LEU A 168 30.88 16.89 -2.48
C LEU A 168 32.27 16.61 -3.08
N ASN A 169 32.41 16.71 -4.40
CA ASN A 169 33.66 16.57 -5.15
C ASN A 169 34.32 15.17 -5.02
N PHE A 170 33.50 14.13 -4.87
CA PHE A 170 33.95 12.73 -5.00
C PHE A 170 33.89 12.28 -6.46
N PHE A 171 34.74 11.31 -6.80
CA PHE A 171 34.57 10.52 -8.01
C PHE A 171 33.44 9.52 -7.81
N VAL A 172 32.37 9.67 -8.58
CA VAL A 172 31.16 8.84 -8.48
C VAL A 172 31.10 7.85 -9.64
N ARG A 173 30.79 6.57 -9.36
CA ARG A 173 30.45 5.57 -10.38
C ARG A 173 29.12 4.90 -10.06
N ARG A 174 28.40 4.52 -11.11
CA ARG A 174 27.17 3.71 -11.05
C ARG A 174 27.49 2.26 -11.40
N GLU A 175 26.75 1.33 -10.81
CA GLU A 175 26.73 -0.10 -11.17
C GLU A 175 28.13 -0.75 -11.19
N GLU A 176 28.90 -0.57 -10.12
CA GLU A 176 30.25 -1.14 -10.01
C GLU A 176 30.21 -2.54 -9.40
N ARG A 177 30.84 -3.52 -10.06
CA ARG A 177 31.01 -4.85 -9.48
C ARG A 177 32.13 -4.88 -8.45
N THR A 178 31.93 -5.65 -7.38
CA THR A 178 33.02 -5.97 -6.46
C THR A 178 34.13 -6.77 -7.16
N PRO A 179 35.39 -6.73 -6.69
CA PRO A 179 36.50 -7.43 -7.35
C PRO A 179 36.33 -8.95 -7.49
N ASP A 180 35.57 -9.56 -6.57
CA ASP A 180 35.19 -10.97 -6.61
C ASP A 180 33.97 -11.26 -7.50
N GLY A 181 33.33 -10.22 -8.04
CA GLY A 181 32.13 -10.28 -8.86
C GLY A 181 30.86 -10.68 -8.12
N ALA A 182 30.90 -10.78 -6.78
CA ALA A 182 29.79 -11.28 -5.99
C ALA A 182 28.62 -10.28 -5.88
N TYR A 183 28.90 -8.98 -5.96
CA TYR A 183 27.90 -7.93 -5.80
C TYR A 183 28.00 -6.89 -6.92
N LEU A 184 26.85 -6.33 -7.29
CA LEU A 184 26.74 -5.10 -8.07
C LEU A 184 26.35 -3.98 -7.10
N ILE A 185 27.18 -2.94 -7.03
CA ILE A 185 26.98 -1.79 -6.16
C ILE A 185 26.37 -0.67 -7.01
N ASP A 186 25.21 -0.16 -6.61
CA ASP A 186 24.48 0.85 -7.40
C ASP A 186 25.24 2.16 -7.53
N VAL A 187 25.91 2.62 -6.46
CA VAL A 187 26.70 3.86 -6.42
C VAL A 187 27.95 3.69 -5.56
N THR A 188 29.11 4.10 -6.07
CA THR A 188 30.38 4.19 -5.32
C THR A 188 30.93 5.62 -5.35
N TRP A 189 31.46 6.10 -4.23
CA TRP A 189 32.13 7.40 -4.10
C TRP A 189 33.60 7.19 -3.69
N ARG A 190 34.54 7.91 -4.31
CA ARG A 190 35.98 7.81 -4.03
C ARG A 190 36.67 9.17 -4.03
N GLU A 191 37.68 9.34 -3.18
CA GLU A 191 38.49 10.56 -3.14
C GLU A 191 39.48 10.65 -4.33
N VAL A 192 39.88 9.50 -4.86
CA VAL A 192 40.79 9.39 -6.01
C VAL A 192 40.15 8.54 -7.09
N GLU A 193 40.43 8.86 -8.35
CA GLU A 193 40.03 8.03 -9.48
C GLU A 193 40.76 6.68 -9.38
N GLY A 194 40.04 5.66 -8.93
CA GLY A 194 40.58 4.30 -8.87
C GLY A 194 40.85 3.76 -10.28
N PRO A 195 41.80 2.82 -10.43
CA PRO A 195 42.08 2.20 -11.72
C PRO A 195 40.80 1.60 -12.30
N GLN A 196 40.53 1.82 -13.60
CA GLN A 196 39.47 1.11 -14.30
C GLN A 196 39.69 -0.40 -14.09
N ALA A 197 38.66 -1.10 -13.63
CA ALA A 197 38.68 -2.56 -13.60
C ALA A 197 39.03 -3.02 -15.02
N ALA A 198 40.19 -3.67 -15.16
CA ALA A 198 40.62 -4.20 -16.43
C ALA A 198 39.52 -5.15 -16.93
N GLU A 199 38.95 -4.82 -18.10
CA GLU A 199 38.07 -5.76 -18.79
C GLU A 199 38.86 -7.05 -19.00
N GLY A 200 38.32 -8.14 -18.44
CA GLY A 200 38.97 -9.45 -18.45
C GLY A 200 39.18 -9.97 -19.86
N PHE A 201 40.37 -10.55 -20.07
CA PHE A 201 40.62 -11.58 -21.08
C PHE A 201 39.93 -12.89 -20.71
#